data_AF-A0A498DL54-F1
#
_entry.id   AF-A0A498DL54-F1
#
_cell.length_a   1.000
_cell.length_b   1.000
_cell.length_c   1.000
_cell.angle_alpha   90.00
_cell.angle_beta   90.00
_cell.angle_gamma   90.00
#
_symmetry.space_group_name_H-M   'P 1'
#
loop_
_entity.id
_entity.type
_entity.pdbx_description
1 polymer ?
#
loop_
_entity_poly.entity_id
_entity_poly.type
_entity_poly.pdbx_seq_one_letter_code
_entity_poly.pdbx_strand_id
1 'polypeptide(L)' 'MQRKSYALAYIFLVFLGQIGIHRFYTGRVGTGIMQLLLAIIGYGTQWILIGWIPLIFLWIWLFIDIFLVPGMCRNPK' A
#
# COMPACT_ATOMS: atom_id res chain seq x y z
N MET A 1 -13.68 14.16 -12.62
CA MET A 1 -13.02 13.37 -11.55
C MET A 1 -12.50 14.34 -10.50
N GLN A 2 -13.00 14.27 -9.26
CA GLN A 2 -12.47 15.13 -8.19
C GLN A 2 -11.06 14.67 -7.81
N ARG A 3 -10.12 15.62 -7.75
CA ARG A 3 -8.75 15.33 -7.29
C ARG A 3 -8.81 14.84 -5.84
N LYS A 4 -8.22 13.68 -5.57
CA LYS A 4 -8.10 13.16 -4.21
C LYS A 4 -7.02 13.95 -3.46
N SER A 5 -7.21 14.17 -2.17
CA SER A 5 -6.25 14.94 -1.36
C SER A 5 -4.95 14.15 -1.19
N TYR A 6 -3.83 14.76 -1.60
CA TYR A 6 -2.49 14.18 -1.43
C TYR A 6 -2.18 13.95 0.05
N ALA A 7 -2.55 14.91 0.90
CA ALA A 7 -2.31 14.83 2.35
C ALA A 7 -2.97 13.58 2.94
N LEU A 8 -4.23 13.31 2.59
CA LEU A 8 -4.94 12.13 3.07
C LEU A 8 -4.29 10.84 2.56
N ALA A 9 -3.85 10.82 1.31
CA ALA A 9 -3.19 9.64 0.74
C ALA A 9 -1.84 9.35 1.41
N TYR A 10 -1.05 10.38 1.75
CA TYR A 10 0.19 10.20 2.51
C TYR A 10 -0.06 9.79 3.96
N ILE A 11 -1.08 10.33 4.62
CA ILE A 11 -1.49 9.89 5.96
C ILE A 11 -1.84 8.40 5.94
N PHE A 12 -2.63 7.97 4.95
CA PHE A 12 -2.94 6.55 4.77
C PHE A 12 -1.73 5.71 4.43
N LEU A 13 -0.75 6.23 3.69
CA LEU A 13 0.49 5.52 3.39
C LEU A 13 1.35 5.32 4.64
N VAL A 14 1.49 6.33 5.50
CA VAL A 14 2.32 6.23 6.72
C VAL A 14 1.66 5.36 7.78
N PHE A 15 0.36 5.53 8.03
CA PHE A 15 -0.34 4.80 9.10
C PHE A 15 -0.86 3.42 8.65
N LEU A 16 -1.44 3.33 7.44
CA LEU A 16 -2.15 2.14 6.96
C LEU A 16 -1.56 1.63 5.62
N GLY A 17 -0.35 2.07 5.24
CA GLY A 17 0.25 1.71 3.96
C GLY A 17 0.60 0.24 3.88
N GLN A 18 0.88 -0.40 5.03
CA GLN A 18 1.15 -1.82 5.07
C GLN A 18 -0.06 -2.67 4.68
N ILE A 19 -1.26 -2.13 4.88
CA ILE A 19 -2.54 -2.78 4.57
C ILE A 19 -3.02 -2.35 3.16
N GLY A 20 -2.34 -1.39 2.51
CA GLY A 20 -2.64 -0.91 1.16
C GLY A 20 -3.79 0.11 1.07
N ILE A 21 -4.15 0.77 2.18
CA ILE A 21 -5.35 1.64 2.25
C ILE A 21 -5.25 2.91 1.40
N HIS A 22 -4.04 3.44 1.20
CA HIS A 22 -3.80 4.54 0.26
C HIS A 22 -4.16 4.16 -1.20
N ARG A 23 -4.01 2.89 -1.60
CA ARG A 23 -4.41 2.41 -2.94
C ARG A 23 -5.93 2.24 -3.06
N PHE A 24 -6.61 1.80 -1.99
CA PHE A 24 -8.07 1.76 -1.97
C PHE A 24 -8.68 3.17 -2.08
N TYR A 25 -8.09 4.16 -1.39
CA TYR A 25 -8.54 5.56 -1.45
C TYR A 25 -8.43 6.20 -2.86
N THR A 26 -7.44 5.76 -3.64
CA THR A 26 -7.19 6.24 -5.01
C THR A 26 -7.89 5.39 -6.09
N GLY A 27 -8.72 4.42 -5.67
CA GLY A 27 -9.52 3.56 -6.57
C GLY A 27 -8.75 2.38 -7.17
N ARG A 28 -7.52 2.13 -6.73
CA ARG A 28 -6.67 1.03 -7.22
C ARG A 28 -6.84 -0.25 -6.41
N VAL A 29 -8.09 -0.71 -6.35
CA VAL A 29 -8.55 -1.85 -5.54
C VAL A 29 -7.72 -3.11 -5.79
N GLY A 30 -7.46 -3.48 -7.06
CA GLY A 30 -6.72 -4.71 -7.37
C GLY A 30 -5.31 -4.75 -6.76
N THR A 31 -4.55 -3.66 -6.88
CA THR A 31 -3.21 -3.58 -6.27
C THR A 31 -3.26 -3.37 -4.75
N GLY A 32 -4.32 -2.76 -4.21
CA GLY A 32 -4.54 -2.65 -2.77
C GLY A 32 -4.79 -4.02 -2.14
N ILE A 33 -5.58 -4.87 -2.80
CA ILE A 33 -5.81 -6.26 -2.37
C ILE A 33 -4.50 -7.06 -2.39
N MET A 34 -3.67 -6.89 -3.42
CA MET A 34 -2.37 -7.55 -3.48
C MET A 34 -1.46 -7.16 -2.30
N GLN A 35 -1.41 -5.86 -1.96
CA GLN A 35 -0.67 -5.39 -0.76
C GLN A 35 -1.25 -5.99 0.53
N LEU A 36 -2.57 -6.02 0.66
CA LEU A 36 -3.24 -6.62 1.83
C LEU A 36 -2.89 -8.11 1.97
N LEU A 37 -2.94 -8.88 0.89
CA LEU A 37 -2.59 -10.31 0.90
C LEU A 37 -1.11 -10.52 1.26
N LEU A 38 -0.20 -9.72 0.70
CA LEU A 38 1.22 -9.73 1.06
C LEU A 38 1.43 -9.43 2.55
N ALA A 39 0.68 -8.48 3.11
CA ALA A 39 0.74 -8.15 4.53
C ALA A 39 0.24 -9.32 5.40
N ILE A 40 -0.91 -9.90 5.06
CA ILE A 40 -1.49 -11.04 5.78
C ILE A 40 -0.54 -12.24 5.74
N ILE A 41 -0.01 -12.58 4.56
CA ILE A 41 0.94 -13.69 4.40
C ILE A 41 2.23 -13.37 5.15
N GLY A 42 2.78 -12.16 5.02
CA GLY A 42 4.02 -11.76 5.67
C GLY A 42 3.93 -11.80 7.19
N TYR A 43 2.91 -11.18 7.77
CA TYR A 43 2.70 -11.21 9.21
C TYR A 43 2.27 -12.60 9.73
N GLY A 44 1.47 -13.35 8.96
CA GLY A 44 1.02 -14.70 9.32
C GLY A 44 2.14 -15.74 9.29
N THR A 45 3.09 -15.62 8.35
CA THR A 45 4.23 -16.54 8.22
C THR A 45 5.49 -16.05 8.92
N GLN A 46 5.44 -14.89 9.59
CA GLN A 46 6.58 -14.31 10.31
C GLN A 46 7.11 -15.25 11.42
N TRP A 47 6.22 -16.03 12.05
CA TRP A 47 6.55 -17.00 13.09
C TRP A 47 7.47 -18.13 12.60
N ILE A 48 7.49 -18.41 11.29
CA ILE A 48 8.31 -19.46 10.66
C ILE A 48 9.61 -18.86 10.07
N LEU A 49 9.92 -17.58 10.36
CA LEU A 49 11.02 -16.80 9.77
C LEU A 49 10.93 -16.57 8.24
N ILE A 50 10.04 -17.28 7.54
CA ILE A 50 9.79 -17.11 6.09
C ILE A 50 9.07 -15.79 5.80
N GLY A 51 8.21 -15.31 6.70
CA GLY A 51 7.43 -14.08 6.52
C GLY A 51 8.25 -12.79 6.38
N TRP A 52 9.54 -12.80 6.71
CA TRP A 52 10.42 -11.65 6.50
C TRP A 52 10.61 -11.33 5.02
N ILE A 53 10.62 -12.32 4.13
CA ILE A 53 10.78 -12.13 2.69
C ILE A 53 9.63 -11.29 2.10
N PRO A 54 8.35 -11.68 2.23
CA PRO A 54 7.23 -10.88 1.74
C PRO A 54 7.12 -9.52 2.44
N LEU A 55 7.49 -9.42 3.72
CA LEU A 55 7.52 -8.13 4.42
C LEU A 55 8.56 -7.18 3.82
N ILE A 56 9.79 -7.62 3.56
CA ILE A 56 10.81 -6.80 2.90
C ILE A 56 10.30 -6.32 1.53
N PHE A 57 9.69 -7.21 0.76
CA PHE A 57 9.11 -6.86 -0.54
C PHE A 57 7.99 -5.82 -0.39
N LEU A 58 7.15 -5.96 0.63
CA LEU A 58 6.09 -5.02 0.97
C LEU A 58 6.68 -3.65 1.34
N TRP A 59 7.73 -3.59 2.16
CA TRP A 59 8.40 -2.34 2.54
C TRP A 59 9.02 -1.63 1.33
N ILE A 60 9.68 -2.37 0.43
CA ILE A 60 10.20 -1.82 -0.83
C ILE A 60 9.06 -1.26 -1.67
N TRP A 61 7.95 -1.98 -1.77
CA TRP A 61 6.78 -1.51 -2.50
C TRP A 61 6.19 -0.24 -1.87
N LEU A 62 6.09 -0.17 -0.54
CA LEU A 62 5.64 1.00 0.20
C LEU A 62 6.52 2.23 -0.06
N PHE A 63 7.84 2.02 -0.18
CA PHE A 63 8.80 3.05 -0.54
C PHE A 63 8.57 3.57 -1.98
N ILE A 64 8.33 2.68 -2.93
CA ILE A 64 7.97 3.05 -4.31
C ILE A 64 6.63 3.81 -4.32
N ASP A 65 5.70 3.45 -3.44
CA ASP A 65 4.39 4.10 -3.34
C ASP A 65 4.47 5.57 -2.93
N ILE A 66 5.50 6.00 -2.20
CA ILE A 66 5.76 7.41 -1.89
C ILE A 66 5.81 8.25 -3.17
N PHE A 67 6.40 7.71 -4.24
CA PHE A 67 6.52 8.36 -5.54
C PHE A 67 5.29 8.17 -6.43
N LEU A 68 4.56 7.05 -6.28
CA LEU A 68 3.37 6.77 -7.07
C LEU A 68 2.14 7.57 -6.58
N VAL A 69 2.00 7.80 -5.27
CA VAL A 69 0.82 8.47 -4.65
C VAL A 69 0.44 9.78 -5.35
N PRO A 70 1.36 10.71 -5.68
CA PRO A 70 1.03 11.92 -6.44
C PRO A 70 0.37 11.62 -7.79
N GLY A 71 0.87 10.61 -8.51
CA GLY A 71 0.27 10.15 -9.76
C GLY A 71 -1.12 9.53 -9.57
N MET A 72 -1.31 8.79 -8.48
CA MET A 72 -2.59 8.16 -8.13
C MET A 72 -3.68 9.18 -7.77
N CYS A 73 -3.32 10.24 -7.03
CA CYS A 73 -4.25 11.30 -6.67
C CYS A 73 -4.62 12.22 -7.85
N ARG A 74 -3.73 12.33 -8.85
CA ARG A 74 -3.98 13.10 -10.08
C ARG A 74 -4.96 12.38 -11.02
N ASN A 75 -4.96 11.05 -11.04
CA ASN A 75 -5.86 10.23 -11.84
C ASN A 75 -6.46 9.07 -11.02
N PRO A 76 -7.41 9.37 -10.12
CA PRO A 76 -8.10 8.35 -9.35
C PRO A 76 -8.99 7.52 -10.26
N LYS A 77 -8.90 6.19 -10.14
CA LYS A 77 -9.70 5.24 -10.93
C LYS A 77 -11.02 4.89 -10.25
#